data_AF-A0A6B2LQZ9-F1
#
_entry.id   AF-A0A6B2LQZ9-F1
#
_cell.length_a   1.000
_cell.length_b   1.000
_cell.length_c   1.000
_cell.angle_alpha   90.00
_cell.angle_beta   90.00
_cell.angle_gamma   90.00
#
_symmetry.space_group_name_H-M   'P 1'
#
loop_
_entity.id
_entity.type
_entity.pdbx_description
1 polymer ?
#
loop_
_entity_poly.entity_id
_entity_poly.type
_entity_poly.pdbx_seq_one_letter_code
_entity_poly.pdbx_strand_id
1 'polypeptide(L)'
;MGNILLGRLSTLEEVVSTGRSGSFFFKSADGKYLIKSLPPEEHLFLQKNLFSYYKHLTQYPNTLLVRFYGLYRMSSKKGDVEFVVMENMFATPLDIYEKYDLKGSTVNRSITGQVEEWNPNLALKDMDLH
;
A
#
# COMPACT_ATOMS: atom_id res chain seq x y z
N MET A 1 21.19 22.63 17.45
CA MET A 1 21.45 22.26 16.05
C MET A 1 22.66 21.34 16.03
N GLY A 2 22.52 20.13 15.47
CA GLY A 2 23.47 19.00 15.60
C GLY A 2 22.81 17.86 16.39
N ASN A 3 22.72 16.59 15.94
CA ASN A 3 23.52 15.84 14.98
C ASN A 3 22.62 14.94 14.10
N ILE A 4 22.62 15.20 12.79
CA ILE A 4 22.05 14.34 11.72
C ILE A 4 23.23 13.84 10.86
N LEU A 5 24.28 13.33 11.49
CA LEU A 5 25.59 13.16 10.82
C LEU A 5 26.06 11.72 10.61
N LEU A 6 25.24 10.68 10.82
CA LEU A 6 25.68 9.30 10.54
C LEU A 6 24.60 8.33 10.02
N GLY A 7 23.34 8.75 9.95
CA GLY A 7 22.30 7.99 9.25
C GLY A 7 22.01 8.68 7.93
N ARG A 8 22.25 8.01 6.81
CA ARG A 8 21.73 8.46 5.51
C ARG A 8 20.21 8.60 5.69
N LEU A 9 19.69 9.83 5.75
CA LEU A 9 18.25 10.08 5.87
C LEU A 9 17.62 9.61 4.57
N SER A 10 17.19 8.36 4.58
CA SER A 10 16.51 7.73 3.48
C SER A 10 15.03 8.11 3.64
N THR A 11 14.57 9.09 2.86
CA THR A 11 13.23 9.68 2.96
C THR A 11 12.16 8.70 2.50
N LEU A 12 10.98 8.75 3.13
CA LEU A 12 9.79 8.06 2.62
C LEU A 12 9.36 8.69 1.29
N GLU A 13 9.04 7.87 0.31
CA GLU A 13 8.51 8.32 -0.98
C GLU A 13 6.98 8.22 -0.95
N GLU A 14 6.28 9.32 -1.20
CA GLU A 14 4.82 9.31 -1.34
C GLU A 14 4.44 8.54 -2.62
N VAL A 15 3.50 7.61 -2.46
CA VAL A 15 2.91 6.88 -3.57
C VAL A 15 1.55 7.51 -3.84
N VAL A 16 1.41 8.17 -4.99
CA VAL A 16 0.13 8.76 -5.41
C VAL A 16 -0.89 7.63 -5.53
N SER A 17 -1.83 7.60 -4.59
CA SER A 17 -2.89 6.60 -4.56
C SER A 17 -4.13 7.18 -5.21
N THR A 18 -4.66 6.49 -6.22
CA THR A 18 -5.96 6.79 -6.87
C THR A 18 -7.14 6.17 -6.10
N GLY A 19 -6.89 5.70 -4.87
CA GLY A 19 -7.85 4.97 -4.06
C GLY A 19 -9.01 5.87 -3.59
N ARG A 20 -10.24 5.33 -3.64
CA ARG A 20 -11.47 6.02 -3.23
C ARG A 20 -11.50 6.40 -1.74
N SER A 21 -10.70 5.75 -0.89
CA SER A 21 -10.69 5.91 0.57
C SER A 21 -10.01 7.19 1.08
N GLY A 22 -9.29 7.94 0.23
CA GLY A 22 -8.51 9.09 0.69
C GLY A 22 -7.33 8.72 1.60
N SER A 23 -7.01 7.43 1.72
CA SER A 23 -5.80 6.95 2.42
C SER A 23 -4.57 7.27 1.59
N PHE A 24 -3.51 7.72 2.25
CA PHE A 24 -2.21 7.96 1.64
C PHE A 24 -1.31 6.74 1.82
N PHE A 25 -0.40 6.58 0.85
CA PHE A 25 0.60 5.51 0.84
C PHE A 25 1.99 6.13 0.80
N PHE A 26 2.91 5.53 1.56
CA PHE A 26 4.33 5.78 1.44
C PHE A 26 5.07 4.49 1.17
N LYS A 27 6.21 4.60 0.52
CA LYS A 27 7.17 3.51 0.33
C LYS A 27 8.40 3.76 1.21
N SER A 28 8.92 2.71 1.83
CA SER A 28 10.22 2.78 2.50
C SER A 28 11.31 3.13 1.50
N ALA A 29 12.39 3.73 1.99
CA ALA A 29 13.45 4.19 1.11
C ALA A 29 14.21 3.06 0.39
N ASP A 30 14.20 1.84 0.94
CA ASP A 30 14.72 0.64 0.28
C ASP A 30 13.67 -0.07 -0.59
N GLY A 31 12.47 0.50 -0.71
CA GLY A 31 11.39 -0.02 -1.54
C GLY A 31 10.69 -1.27 -0.99
N LYS A 32 11.14 -1.86 0.12
CA LYS A 32 10.64 -3.16 0.60
C LYS A 32 9.29 -3.12 1.28
N TYR A 33 8.93 -1.97 1.83
CA TYR A 33 7.73 -1.82 2.65
C TYR A 33 6.84 -0.70 2.13
N LEU A 34 5.53 -0.90 2.27
CA LEU A 34 4.53 0.14 2.12
C LEU A 34 4.01 0.54 3.51
N ILE A 35 3.69 1.81 3.64
CA ILE A 35 3.01 2.39 4.80
C ILE A 35 1.69 2.94 4.28
N LYS A 36 0.56 2.41 4.76
CA LYS A 36 -0.78 2.86 4.37
C LYS A 36 -1.48 3.47 5.58
N SER A 37 -2.02 4.69 5.45
CA SER A 37 -2.92 5.21 6.47
C SER A 37 -4.26 4.49 6.45
N LEU A 38 -4.79 4.24 7.64
CA LEU A 38 -6.04 3.53 7.84
C LEU A 38 -7.08 4.50 8.39
N PRO A 39 -8.27 4.54 7.78
CA PRO A 39 -9.46 5.03 8.46
C PRO A 39 -9.75 4.19 9.73
N PRO A 40 -10.40 4.78 10.76
CA PRO A 40 -10.71 4.08 12.01
C PRO A 40 -11.43 2.74 11.82
N GLU A 41 -12.33 2.65 10.84
CA GLU A 41 -13.05 1.42 10.51
C GLU A 41 -12.14 0.31 9.98
N GLU A 42 -11.15 0.64 9.13
CA GLU A 42 -10.17 -0.33 8.63
C GLU A 42 -9.22 -0.79 9.74
N HIS A 43 -8.82 0.14 10.63
CA HIS A 43 -8.01 -0.20 11.81
C HIS A 43 -8.73 -1.22 12.71
N LEU A 44 -9.99 -0.94 13.06
CA LEU A 44 -10.80 -1.84 13.87
C LEU A 44 -11.05 -3.17 13.17
N PHE A 45 -11.26 -3.16 11.85
CA PHE A 45 -11.42 -4.37 11.07
C PHE A 45 -10.17 -5.26 11.14
N LEU A 46 -8.98 -4.69 10.96
CA LEU A 46 -7.72 -5.44 11.03
C LEU A 46 -7.50 -6.03 12.42
N GLN A 47 -7.75 -5.27 13.49
CA GLN A 47 -7.64 -5.77 14.87
C GLN A 47 -8.58 -6.96 15.13
N LYS A 48 -9.85 -6.85 14.72
CA LYS A 48 -10.84 -7.92 14.90
C LYS A 48 -10.47 -9.21 14.16
N ASN A 49 -9.78 -9.09 13.04
CA ASN A 49 -9.41 -10.24 12.20
C ASN A 49 -7.98 -10.75 12.41
N LEU A 50 -7.19 -10.13 13.30
CA LEU A 50 -5.76 -10.40 13.46
C LEU A 50 -5.47 -11.89 13.75
N PHE A 51 -6.28 -12.53 14.58
CA PHE A 51 -6.11 -13.94 14.92
C PHE A 51 -6.41 -14.88 13.75
N SER A 52 -7.49 -14.60 12.99
CA SER A 52 -7.83 -15.36 11.79
C SER A 52 -6.78 -15.18 10.70
N TYR A 53 -6.28 -13.95 10.53
CA TYR A 53 -5.17 -13.64 9.64
C TYR A 53 -3.90 -14.41 10.00
N TYR A 54 -3.50 -14.42 11.28
CA TYR A 54 -2.36 -15.19 11.77
C TYR A 54 -2.51 -16.70 11.50
N LYS A 55 -3.69 -17.27 11.78
CA LYS A 55 -3.98 -18.68 11.46
C LYS A 55 -3.86 -18.97 9.96
N HIS A 56 -4.36 -18.07 9.12
CA HIS A 56 -4.24 -18.23 7.67
C HIS A 56 -2.78 -18.20 7.20
N LEU A 57 -1.98 -17.24 7.68
CA LEU A 57 -0.57 -17.15 7.33
C LEU A 57 0.24 -18.39 7.74
N THR A 58 -0.08 -18.95 8.90
CA THR A 58 0.63 -20.14 9.42
C THR A 58 0.21 -21.42 8.71
N GLN A 59 -1.06 -21.55 8.35
CA GLN A 59 -1.59 -22.72 7.63
C GLN A 59 -1.22 -22.71 6.14
N TYR A 60 -1.16 -21.53 5.50
CA TYR A 60 -0.95 -21.38 4.07
C TYR A 60 0.30 -20.53 3.79
N PRO A 61 1.50 -21.14 3.75
CA PRO A 61 2.75 -20.39 3.59
C PRO A 61 2.85 -19.64 2.25
N ASN A 62 2.17 -20.13 1.21
CA ASN A 62 2.12 -19.56 -0.15
C ASN A 62 0.90 -18.66 -0.38
N THR A 63 0.26 -18.16 0.67
CA THR A 63 -0.88 -17.25 0.55
C THR A 63 -0.53 -15.98 -0.22
N LEU A 64 -1.48 -15.46 -0.99
CA LEU A 64 -1.37 -14.17 -1.68
C LEU A 64 -1.82 -12.98 -0.81
N LEU A 65 -2.26 -13.25 0.43
CA LEU A 65 -2.56 -12.17 1.36
C LEU A 65 -1.28 -11.42 1.71
N VAL A 66 -1.35 -10.09 1.62
CA VAL A 66 -0.22 -9.22 1.95
C VAL A 66 0.23 -9.42 3.40
N ARG A 67 1.54 -9.36 3.63
CA ARG A 67 2.12 -9.45 4.97
C ARG A 67 2.06 -8.11 5.68
N PHE A 68 1.37 -8.05 6.81
CA PHE A 68 1.39 -6.91 7.73
C PHE A 68 2.52 -7.11 8.74
N TYR A 69 3.39 -6.11 8.87
CA TYR A 69 4.51 -6.12 9.79
C TYR A 69 4.25 -5.34 11.07
N GLY A 70 3.27 -4.43 11.06
CA GLY A 70 2.82 -3.76 12.26
C GLY A 70 1.67 -2.80 12.00
N LEU A 71 0.80 -2.67 13.01
CA LEU A 71 -0.30 -1.71 13.06
C LEU A 71 0.04 -0.66 14.13
N TYR A 72 0.05 0.60 13.75
CA TYR A 72 0.54 1.70 14.57
C TYR A 72 -0.47 2.84 14.65
N ARG A 73 -0.38 3.60 15.74
CA ARG A 73 -1.03 4.90 15.90
C ARG A 73 0.03 5.92 16.29
N MET A 74 0.07 7.04 15.58
CA MET A 74 0.92 8.18 15.89
C MET A 74 0.04 9.36 16.29
N SER A 75 0.19 9.82 17.54
CA SER A 75 -0.56 10.95 18.08
C SER A 75 0.23 12.24 17.99
N SER A 76 -0.42 13.32 17.57
CA SER A 76 0.16 14.66 17.49
C SER A 76 -0.84 15.73 17.91
N LYS A 77 -0.38 16.96 18.13
CA LYS A 77 -1.27 18.12 18.39
C LYS A 77 -2.25 18.39 17.23
N LYS A 78 -1.96 17.88 16.03
CA LYS A 78 -2.79 18.06 14.83
C LYS A 78 -3.80 16.92 14.62
N GLY A 79 -3.79 15.91 15.51
CA GLY A 79 -4.61 14.71 15.40
C GLY A 79 -3.79 13.43 15.39
N ASP A 80 -4.52 12.32 15.43
CA ASP A 80 -3.97 10.96 15.40
C ASP A 80 -4.00 10.42 13.97
N VAL A 81 -2.94 9.70 13.61
CA VAL A 81 -2.87 8.95 12.36
C VAL A 81 -2.67 7.48 12.68
N GLU A 82 -3.53 6.64 12.14
CA GLU A 82 -3.39 5.19 12.20
C GLU A 82 -2.85 4.70 10.87
N PHE A 83 -1.91 3.75 10.93
CA PHE A 83 -1.30 3.22 9.72
C PHE A 83 -0.79 1.80 9.93
N VAL A 84 -0.65 1.09 8.83
CA VAL A 84 -0.03 -0.23 8.78
C VAL A 84 1.27 -0.17 8.00
N VAL A 85 2.29 -0.89 8.48
CA VAL A 85 3.48 -1.22 7.69
C VAL A 85 3.26 -2.61 7.10
N MET A 86 3.42 -2.73 5.78
CA MET A 86 3.10 -3.94 5.03
C MET A 86 4.13 -4.21 3.94
N GLU A 87 4.17 -5.44 3.46
CA GLU A 87 5.01 -5.87 2.34
C GLU A 87 4.69 -5.09 1.06
N ASN A 88 5.73 -4.62 0.39
CA ASN A 88 5.60 -4.11 -0.97
C ASN A 88 5.76 -5.25 -1.98
N MET A 89 4.65 -5.70 -2.58
CA MET A 89 4.67 -6.74 -3.61
C MET A 89 5.43 -6.35 -4.89
N PHE A 90 5.69 -5.06 -5.07
CA PHE A 90 6.47 -4.54 -6.19
C PHE A 90 7.94 -4.30 -5.84
N ALA A 91 8.41 -4.78 -4.68
CA ALA A 91 9.82 -4.71 -4.29
C ALA A 91 10.65 -5.73 -5.10
N THR A 92 11.03 -5.36 -6.31
CA THR A 92 11.81 -6.18 -7.23
C THR A 92 12.94 -5.35 -7.86
N PRO A 93 14.09 -5.95 -8.19
CA PRO A 93 15.12 -5.29 -8.99
C PRO A 93 14.77 -5.18 -10.47
N LEU A 94 13.67 -5.81 -10.91
CA LEU A 94 13.22 -5.81 -12.30
C LEU A 94 12.31 -4.60 -12.58
N ASP A 95 12.37 -4.11 -13.81
CA ASP A 95 11.43 -3.09 -14.27
C ASP A 95 10.02 -3.67 -14.40
N ILE A 96 9.06 -2.99 -13.78
CA ILE A 96 7.64 -3.31 -13.91
C ILE A 96 7.08 -2.42 -15.01
N TYR A 97 6.83 -3.01 -16.18
CA TYR A 97 6.29 -2.30 -17.33
C TYR A 97 4.80 -1.98 -17.19
N GLU A 98 4.03 -2.90 -16.61
CA GLU A 98 2.58 -2.79 -16.46
C GLU A 98 2.14 -3.26 -15.08
N LYS A 99 1.09 -2.61 -14.55
CA LYS A 99 0.46 -2.96 -13.28
C LYS A 99 -1.04 -3.03 -13.47
N TYR A 100 -1.69 -3.96 -12.78
CA TYR A 100 -3.13 -4.16 -12.89
C TYR A 100 -3.80 -4.21 -11.51
N ASP A 101 -4.94 -3.53 -11.34
CA ASP A 101 -5.89 -3.67 -10.22
C ASP A 101 -7.13 -4.44 -10.70
N LEU A 102 -7.06 -5.77 -10.60
CA LEU A 102 -8.12 -6.69 -11.04
C LEU A 102 -9.05 -7.05 -9.88
N LYS A 103 -10.36 -7.01 -10.11
CA LYS A 103 -11.36 -7.47 -9.12
C LYS A 103 -12.50 -8.29 -9.73
N GLY A 104 -12.42 -8.68 -10.99
CA GLY A 104 -13.36 -9.58 -11.66
C GLY A 104 -14.73 -8.97 -11.99
N SER A 105 -14.80 -7.65 -12.17
CA SER A 105 -16.05 -6.94 -12.50
C SER A 105 -15.85 -6.07 -13.75
N THR A 106 -16.92 -5.53 -14.33
CA THR A 106 -16.83 -4.68 -15.54
C THR A 106 -17.09 -3.19 -15.27
N VAL A 107 -17.91 -2.87 -14.27
CA VAL A 107 -18.28 -1.48 -13.94
C VAL A 107 -17.11 -0.72 -13.33
N ASN A 108 -16.76 0.45 -13.91
CA ASN A 108 -15.63 1.30 -13.52
C ASN A 108 -14.25 0.63 -13.62
N ARG A 109 -14.10 -0.34 -14.54
CA ARG A 109 -12.89 -1.15 -14.72
C ARG A 109 -12.09 -0.87 -15.98
N SER A 110 -12.11 0.36 -16.46
CA SER A 110 -11.14 0.84 -17.45
C SER A 110 -10.52 2.14 -16.97
N ILE A 111 -9.29 2.40 -17.40
CA ILE A 111 -8.65 3.71 -17.31
C ILE A 111 -8.92 4.58 -18.53
N THR A 112 -9.54 4.03 -19.59
CA THR A 112 -9.81 4.75 -20.84
C THR A 112 -10.67 6.00 -20.57
N GLY A 113 -10.20 7.15 -21.04
CA GLY A 113 -10.86 8.45 -20.81
C GLY A 113 -10.72 9.01 -19.38
N GLN A 114 -9.99 8.33 -18.48
CA GLN A 114 -9.68 8.81 -17.12
C GLN A 114 -8.28 9.41 -17.00
N VAL A 115 -7.42 9.17 -17.99
CA VAL A 115 -6.03 9.63 -18.03
C VAL A 115 -5.75 10.25 -19.39
N GLU A 116 -5.16 11.44 -19.38
CA GLU A 116 -4.76 12.17 -20.58
C GLU A 116 -3.38 11.72 -21.09
N GLU A 117 -2.51 11.29 -20.17
CA GLU A 117 -1.15 10.84 -20.47
C GLU A 117 -0.83 9.50 -19.79
N TRP A 118 0.02 8.72 -20.44
CA TRP A 118 0.53 7.47 -19.89
C TRP A 118 1.41 7.75 -18.66
N ASN A 119 1.16 7.01 -17.58
CA ASN A 119 1.96 7.06 -16.37
C ASN A 119 2.35 5.63 -15.98
N PRO A 120 3.65 5.27 -15.91
CA PRO A 120 4.08 3.92 -15.53
C PRO A 120 3.67 3.54 -14.10
N ASN A 121 3.29 4.53 -13.28
CA ASN A 121 2.76 4.29 -11.94
C ASN A 121 1.27 3.95 -11.92
N LEU A 122 0.54 4.16 -13.02
CA LEU A 122 -0.88 3.85 -13.12
C LEU A 122 -1.11 2.34 -13.09
N ALA A 123 -2.14 1.90 -12.37
CA ALA A 123 -2.63 0.55 -12.46
C ALA A 123 -3.76 0.49 -13.49
N LEU A 124 -3.56 -0.30 -14.54
CA LEU A 124 -4.59 -0.76 -15.47
C LEU A 124 -5.66 -1.56 -14.73
N LYS A 125 -6.84 -1.74 -15.34
CA LYS A 125 -7.98 -2.41 -14.70
C LYS A 125 -8.48 -3.57 -15.55
N ASP A 126 -9.54 -4.24 -15.09
CA ASP A 126 -10.06 -5.47 -15.68
C ASP A 126 -10.38 -5.38 -17.19
N MET A 127 -10.90 -4.24 -17.68
CA MET A 127 -11.26 -4.04 -19.10
C MET A 127 -10.08 -3.59 -19.96
N ASP A 128 -8.94 -3.27 -19.35
CA ASP A 128 -7.70 -2.91 -20.04
C ASP A 128 -6.80 -4.14 -20.25
N LEU A 129 -7.24 -5.32 -19.78
CA LEU A 129 -6.59 -6.61 -19.97
C LEU A 129 -7.04 -7.21 -21.33
N HIS A 130 -6.09 -7.48 -22.23
CA HIS A 130 -6.34 -7.99 -23.58
C HIS A 130 -6.12 -9.50 -23.70
#